data_AF-A0A259DP97-F1
#
_entry.id   AF-A0A259DP97-F1
#
_cell.length_a   1.000
_cell.length_b   1.000
_cell.length_c   1.000
_cell.angle_alpha   90.00
_cell.angle_beta   90.00
_cell.angle_gamma   90.00
#
_symmetry.space_group_name_H-M   'P 1'
#
loop_
_entity.id
_entity.type
_entity.pdbx_description
1 polymer ?
#
loop_
_entity_poly.entity_id
_entity_poly.type
_entity_poly.pdbx_seq_one_letter_code
_entity_poly.pdbx_strand_id
1 'polypeptide(L)'
;MSDVKKGQDWLDAHTNKVDPYKRLMEMKVTEEIMEKINDAKFAWLDLIVEGHMSVICAKANGGKTTLMVHAAGEMAAAGYKVIYINADASASDIKHYAHHAKEFRYELINPDLTGGTPEQIVEIFKDWTRSDSDFSSTVLILDTLKKFTDMMSKNHGKGFYSILRSLTAKGMTVICLAHTNKYDGQDGKPVFEGVGDLRNDFDELVYLVPVKNDDGTITISTLIDKSRAALKDQSFLISKDREVSLLPNHVDTLSLAQYQKSLVEDADVIGFILEKIKPISRSVTELHAISQEESTGYSRKRLEGVLKRYCSGNCHDPKWLAMAAPTYGIKYGNINPDYAAKLKSEWGLKV
;
A
#
# COMPACT_ATOMS: atom_id res chain seq x y z
N MET A 1 -79.50 -20.01 5.76
CA MET A 1 -78.69 -19.46 4.65
C MET A 1 -78.25 -18.06 5.01
N SER A 2 -77.23 -17.94 5.84
CA SER A 2 -76.44 -16.72 6.08
C SER A 2 -75.20 -17.15 6.86
N ASP A 3 -74.11 -16.41 6.72
CA ASP A 3 -72.93 -16.44 7.61
C ASP A 3 -71.79 -17.42 7.31
N VAL A 4 -71.40 -17.56 6.03
CA VAL A 4 -70.06 -18.11 5.67
C VAL A 4 -69.17 -17.08 4.94
N LYS A 5 -69.68 -15.88 4.63
CA LYS A 5 -68.95 -14.89 3.81
C LYS A 5 -68.04 -13.89 4.55
N LYS A 6 -67.93 -13.93 5.88
CA LYS A 6 -67.19 -12.90 6.65
C LYS A 6 -65.80 -13.27 7.17
N GLY A 7 -65.30 -14.48 6.89
CA GLY A 7 -63.97 -14.91 7.34
C GLY A 7 -62.86 -14.84 6.28
N GLN A 8 -63.22 -14.99 4.99
CA GLN A 8 -62.25 -14.97 3.90
C GLN A 8 -61.68 -13.55 3.67
N ASP A 9 -62.53 -12.53 3.85
CA ASP A 9 -62.16 -11.13 3.69
C ASP A 9 -61.17 -10.62 4.78
N TRP A 10 -61.00 -11.34 5.90
CA TRP A 10 -60.04 -11.00 6.96
C TRP A 10 -58.63 -11.55 6.69
N LEU A 11 -58.52 -12.60 5.88
CA LEU A 11 -57.24 -13.14 5.42
C LEU A 11 -56.66 -12.32 4.24
N ASP A 12 -57.52 -11.75 3.41
CA ASP A 12 -57.11 -10.96 2.23
C ASP A 12 -56.67 -9.53 2.57
N ALA A 13 -56.96 -9.05 3.79
CA ALA A 13 -56.56 -7.73 4.26
C ALA A 13 -55.11 -7.66 4.81
N HIS A 14 -54.37 -8.77 4.91
CA HIS A 14 -53.06 -8.82 5.60
C HIS A 14 -51.93 -9.53 4.83
N THR A 15 -52.06 -9.77 3.54
CA THR A 15 -50.98 -10.37 2.74
C THR A 15 -50.82 -9.68 1.40
N ASN A 16 -50.58 -8.36 1.42
CA ASN A 16 -49.84 -7.70 0.33
C ASN A 16 -48.34 -8.08 0.39
N LYS A 17 -48.05 -9.39 0.57
CA LYS A 17 -46.71 -9.95 0.45
C LYS A 17 -46.41 -9.97 -1.04
N VAL A 18 -45.83 -8.88 -1.53
CA VAL A 18 -45.27 -8.80 -2.88
C VAL A 18 -44.47 -10.09 -3.13
N ASP A 19 -44.77 -10.76 -4.23
CA ASP A 19 -44.14 -12.02 -4.63
C ASP A 19 -42.60 -11.91 -4.50
N PRO A 20 -41.95 -12.74 -3.66
CA PRO A 20 -40.50 -12.72 -3.49
C PRO A 20 -39.74 -12.87 -4.80
N TYR A 21 -40.29 -13.60 -5.77
CA TYR A 21 -39.69 -13.74 -7.10
C TYR A 21 -39.70 -12.40 -7.85
N LYS A 22 -40.82 -11.67 -7.83
CA LYS A 22 -40.92 -10.35 -8.44
C LYS A 22 -39.94 -9.35 -7.83
N ARG A 23 -39.80 -9.33 -6.50
CA ARG A 23 -38.82 -8.49 -5.80
C ARG A 23 -37.38 -8.83 -6.17
N LEU A 24 -37.07 -10.12 -6.36
CA LEU A 24 -35.76 -10.54 -6.83
C LEU A 24 -35.52 -10.09 -8.28
N MET A 25 -36.53 -10.20 -9.15
CA MET A 25 -36.43 -9.79 -10.55
C MET A 25 -36.32 -8.27 -10.75
N GLU A 26 -36.82 -7.47 -9.81
CA GLU A 26 -36.58 -6.02 -9.75
C GLU A 26 -35.08 -5.67 -9.58
N MET A 27 -34.25 -6.62 -9.11
CA MET A 27 -32.79 -6.45 -8.97
C MET A 27 -32.01 -6.93 -10.21
N LYS A 28 -32.69 -7.30 -11.30
CA LYS A 28 -32.04 -7.75 -12.53
C LYS A 28 -31.24 -6.60 -13.14
N VAL A 29 -30.02 -6.91 -13.58
CA VAL A 29 -29.19 -5.98 -14.37
C VAL A 29 -29.94 -5.61 -15.66
N THR A 30 -30.16 -4.31 -15.86
CA THR A 30 -30.85 -3.77 -17.04
C THR A 30 -29.86 -3.35 -18.10
N GLU A 31 -30.32 -3.21 -19.34
CA GLU A 31 -29.49 -2.69 -20.45
C GLU A 31 -29.00 -1.26 -20.16
N GLU A 32 -29.83 -0.42 -19.54
CA GLU A 32 -29.42 0.92 -19.10
C GLU A 32 -28.28 0.90 -18.07
N ILE A 33 -28.25 -0.10 -17.17
CA ILE A 33 -27.12 -0.30 -16.24
C ILE A 33 -25.88 -0.74 -17.04
N MET A 34 -26.03 -1.64 -18.01
CA MET A 34 -24.92 -2.12 -18.84
C MET A 34 -24.30 -1.01 -19.70
N GLU A 35 -25.11 -0.11 -20.26
CA GLU A 35 -24.63 1.04 -21.04
C GLU A 35 -23.82 2.05 -20.20
N LYS A 36 -24.03 2.06 -18.88
CA LYS A 36 -23.25 2.87 -17.92
C LYS A 36 -21.95 2.19 -17.48
N ILE A 37 -21.79 0.87 -17.71
CA ILE A 37 -20.56 0.14 -17.40
C ILE A 37 -19.60 0.33 -18.57
N ASN A 38 -18.77 1.37 -18.48
CA ASN A 38 -17.69 1.63 -19.42
C ASN A 38 -16.48 0.71 -19.15
N ASP A 39 -15.56 0.60 -20.10
CA ASP A 39 -14.22 0.03 -19.84
C ASP A 39 -13.58 0.70 -18.61
N ALA A 40 -12.75 -0.03 -17.86
CA ALA A 40 -12.17 0.44 -16.60
C ALA A 40 -11.47 1.79 -16.77
N LYS A 41 -12.13 2.86 -16.30
CA LYS A 41 -11.60 4.21 -16.25
C LYS A 41 -10.90 4.42 -14.92
N PHE A 42 -9.79 5.14 -14.94
CA PHE A 42 -9.03 5.42 -13.73
C PHE A 42 -9.31 6.82 -13.21
N ALA A 43 -9.57 6.93 -11.91
CA ALA A 43 -9.67 8.20 -11.20
C ALA A 43 -8.28 8.80 -10.94
N TRP A 44 -7.28 7.95 -10.69
CA TRP A 44 -5.91 8.40 -10.42
C TRP A 44 -4.85 7.39 -10.88
N LEU A 45 -4.09 7.76 -11.91
CA LEU A 45 -3.06 6.93 -12.56
C LEU A 45 -3.57 5.52 -12.91
N ASP A 46 -2.70 4.59 -13.29
CA ASP A 46 -3.09 3.17 -13.44
C ASP A 46 -3.19 2.47 -12.05
N LEU A 47 -3.73 3.17 -11.03
CA LEU A 47 -3.78 2.73 -9.62
C LEU A 47 -5.18 2.74 -9.01
N ILE A 48 -5.97 3.78 -9.25
CA ILE A 48 -7.32 3.93 -8.65
C ILE A 48 -8.36 3.86 -9.76
N VAL A 49 -9.16 2.81 -9.75
CA VAL A 49 -10.23 2.59 -10.73
C VAL A 49 -11.50 3.31 -10.29
N GLU A 50 -12.15 4.01 -11.21
CA GLU A 50 -13.41 4.69 -10.97
C GLU A 50 -14.52 3.68 -10.61
N GLY A 51 -15.27 3.97 -9.55
CA GLY A 51 -16.36 3.13 -9.06
C GLY A 51 -15.92 1.88 -8.30
N HIS A 52 -14.61 1.69 -8.08
CA HIS A 52 -14.09 0.56 -7.31
C HIS A 52 -13.86 0.93 -5.84
N MET A 53 -13.71 -0.11 -5.02
CA MET A 53 -13.26 0.00 -3.64
C MET A 53 -11.81 -0.52 -3.52
N SER A 54 -10.86 0.38 -3.31
CA SER A 54 -9.43 0.04 -3.20
C SER A 54 -8.92 0.27 -1.77
N VAL A 55 -8.06 -0.62 -1.29
CA VAL A 55 -7.35 -0.45 -0.01
C VAL A 55 -5.85 -0.30 -0.25
N ILE A 56 -5.28 0.77 0.30
CA ILE A 56 -3.87 1.11 0.20
C ILE A 56 -3.22 0.90 1.57
N CYS A 57 -2.33 -0.08 1.65
CA CYS A 57 -1.72 -0.55 2.89
C CYS A 57 -0.28 -0.06 3.01
N ALA A 58 0.10 0.54 4.14
CA ALA A 58 1.49 0.97 4.37
C ALA A 58 1.92 0.77 5.82
N LYS A 59 3.24 0.66 6.06
CA LYS A 59 3.78 0.77 7.42
C LYS A 59 3.45 2.14 8.01
N ALA A 60 3.31 2.22 9.33
CA ALA A 60 3.15 3.49 10.02
C ALA A 60 4.28 4.46 9.64
N ASN A 61 3.95 5.74 9.45
CA ASN A 61 4.86 6.79 8.96
C ASN A 61 5.50 6.50 7.59
N GLY A 62 4.91 5.61 6.79
CA GLY A 62 5.41 5.25 5.45
C GLY A 62 5.01 6.20 4.33
N GLY A 63 4.62 7.45 4.64
CA GLY A 63 4.22 8.45 3.64
C GLY A 63 2.82 8.28 3.03
N LYS A 64 2.01 7.33 3.53
CA LYS A 64 0.64 7.03 3.02
C LYS A 64 -0.25 8.28 2.90
N THR A 65 -0.30 9.07 3.96
CA THR A 65 -1.15 10.27 4.05
C THR A 65 -0.64 11.36 3.11
N THR A 66 0.68 11.59 3.05
CA THR A 66 1.27 12.58 2.13
C THR A 66 0.98 12.22 0.68
N LEU A 67 1.18 10.96 0.29
CA LEU A 67 0.89 10.50 -1.07
C LEU A 67 -0.60 10.61 -1.41
N MET A 68 -1.50 10.24 -0.49
CA MET A 68 -2.94 10.35 -0.76
C MET A 68 -3.46 11.78 -0.76
N VAL A 69 -2.87 12.67 0.03
CA VAL A 69 -3.19 14.11 -0.03
C VAL A 69 -2.83 14.68 -1.40
N HIS A 70 -1.66 14.31 -1.93
CA HIS A 70 -1.29 14.66 -3.30
C HIS A 70 -2.26 14.06 -4.33
N ALA A 71 -2.57 12.76 -4.23
CA ALA A 71 -3.53 12.08 -5.11
C ALA A 71 -4.92 12.75 -5.08
N ALA A 72 -5.38 13.18 -3.90
CA ALA A 72 -6.63 13.91 -3.75
C ALA A 72 -6.63 15.23 -4.54
N GLY A 73 -5.51 15.96 -4.53
CA GLY A 73 -5.34 17.17 -5.31
C GLY A 73 -5.37 16.90 -6.81
N GLU A 74 -4.67 15.87 -7.28
CA GLU A 74 -4.65 15.48 -8.70
C GLU A 74 -6.03 15.01 -9.19
N MET A 75 -6.75 14.21 -8.40
CA MET A 75 -8.12 13.79 -8.71
C MET A 75 -9.08 14.97 -8.76
N ALA A 76 -8.99 15.90 -7.81
CA ALA A 76 -9.81 17.10 -7.82
C ALA A 76 -9.53 17.98 -9.05
N ALA A 77 -8.25 18.13 -9.43
CA ALA A 77 -7.83 18.83 -10.64
C ALA A 77 -8.34 18.13 -11.92
N ALA A 78 -8.45 16.80 -11.91
CA ALA A 78 -9.05 16.00 -12.98
C ALA A 78 -10.59 16.07 -13.04
N GLY A 79 -11.22 16.82 -12.13
CA GLY A 79 -12.66 17.10 -12.13
C GLY A 79 -13.50 16.22 -11.19
N TYR A 80 -12.87 15.35 -10.37
CA TYR A 80 -13.59 14.56 -9.38
C TYR A 80 -13.99 15.41 -8.17
N LYS A 81 -15.16 15.12 -7.61
CA LYS A 81 -15.52 15.62 -6.27
C LYS A 81 -14.83 14.75 -5.23
N VAL A 82 -13.77 15.26 -4.62
CA VAL A 82 -12.99 14.50 -3.63
C VAL A 82 -13.41 14.86 -2.21
N ILE A 83 -13.75 13.84 -1.42
CA ILE A 83 -14.06 13.92 0.01
C ILE A 83 -12.99 13.12 0.74
N TYR A 84 -12.11 13.82 1.45
CA TYR A 84 -11.02 13.23 2.23
C TYR A 84 -11.38 13.26 3.72
N ILE A 85 -11.61 12.10 4.32
CA ILE A 85 -11.85 11.96 5.75
C ILE A 85 -10.57 11.48 6.44
N ASN A 86 -9.95 12.38 7.20
CA ASN A 86 -8.76 12.10 7.99
C ASN A 86 -9.09 11.95 9.48
N ALA A 87 -8.89 10.77 10.04
CA ALA A 87 -9.14 10.40 11.44
C ALA A 87 -7.86 9.97 12.19
N ASP A 88 -6.67 10.18 11.61
CA ASP A 88 -5.37 9.75 12.18
C ASP A 88 -4.34 10.88 12.31
N ALA A 89 -4.55 12.01 11.62
CA ALA A 89 -3.59 13.11 11.60
C ALA A 89 -3.54 13.91 12.91
N SER A 90 -2.33 14.37 13.25
CA SER A 90 -2.11 15.32 14.34
C SER A 90 -2.63 16.73 13.99
N ALA A 91 -2.87 17.56 15.01
CA ALA A 91 -3.28 18.95 14.82
C ALA A 91 -2.25 19.83 14.09
N SER A 92 -0.96 19.46 14.10
CA SER A 92 0.04 20.16 13.28
C SER A 92 -0.02 19.75 11.82
N ASP A 93 -0.25 18.46 11.53
CA ASP A 93 -0.33 17.96 10.15
C ASP A 93 -1.60 18.44 9.44
N ILE A 94 -2.72 18.54 10.18
CA ILE A 94 -3.99 18.96 9.57
C ILE A 94 -3.93 20.37 8.97
N LYS A 95 -3.12 21.29 9.52
CA LYS A 95 -2.99 22.65 8.97
C LYS A 95 -2.43 22.63 7.56
N HIS A 96 -1.40 21.80 7.34
CA HIS A 96 -0.80 21.62 6.03
C HIS A 96 -1.81 20.99 5.05
N TYR A 97 -2.51 19.94 5.48
CA TYR A 97 -3.53 19.28 4.65
C TYR A 97 -4.74 20.17 4.35
N ALA A 98 -5.15 21.03 5.27
CA ALA A 98 -6.24 21.98 5.07
C ALA A 98 -5.85 23.07 4.08
N HIS A 99 -4.60 23.53 4.09
CA HIS A 99 -4.09 24.46 3.09
C HIS A 99 -4.12 23.82 1.69
N HIS A 100 -3.60 22.59 1.58
CA HIS A 100 -3.62 21.82 0.33
C HIS A 100 -5.05 21.57 -0.16
N ALA A 101 -5.98 21.19 0.73
CA ALA A 101 -7.40 21.01 0.40
C ALA A 101 -8.04 22.26 -0.19
N LYS A 102 -7.74 23.42 0.39
CA LYS A 102 -8.21 24.71 -0.11
C LYS A 102 -7.61 25.06 -1.47
N GLU A 103 -6.32 24.79 -1.67
CA GLU A 103 -5.61 25.06 -2.91
C GLU A 103 -6.15 24.22 -4.07
N PHE A 104 -6.30 22.91 -3.86
CA PHE A 104 -6.76 21.96 -4.88
C PHE A 104 -8.27 21.73 -4.90
N ARG A 105 -9.02 22.42 -4.03
CA ARG A 105 -10.50 22.44 -3.99
C ARG A 105 -11.15 21.08 -3.75
N TYR A 106 -10.64 20.33 -2.78
CA TYR A 106 -11.33 19.15 -2.25
C TYR A 106 -11.76 19.36 -0.79
N GLU A 107 -12.71 18.54 -0.34
CA GLU A 107 -13.24 18.63 1.02
C GLU A 107 -12.39 17.79 1.98
N LEU A 108 -11.81 18.44 2.99
CA LEU A 108 -11.09 17.76 4.08
C LEU A 108 -11.95 17.74 5.34
N ILE A 109 -12.26 16.55 5.83
CA ILE A 109 -13.05 16.30 7.04
C ILE A 109 -12.14 15.64 8.07
N ASN A 110 -12.13 16.18 9.29
CA ASN A 110 -11.51 15.53 10.45
C ASN A 110 -12.49 15.51 11.61
N PRO A 111 -13.12 14.35 11.92
CA PRO A 111 -14.18 14.27 12.92
C PRO A 111 -13.71 14.73 14.30
N ASP A 112 -12.52 14.30 14.72
CA ASP A 112 -11.98 14.56 16.06
C ASP A 112 -11.78 16.06 16.32
N LEU A 113 -11.39 16.83 15.29
CA LEU A 113 -11.17 18.27 15.39
C LEU A 113 -12.44 19.10 15.22
N THR A 114 -13.47 18.58 14.56
CA THR A 114 -14.75 19.27 14.35
C THR A 114 -15.83 18.87 15.35
N GLY A 115 -15.49 18.05 16.36
CA GLY A 115 -16.44 17.59 17.38
C GLY A 115 -17.40 16.49 16.90
N GLY A 116 -17.07 15.83 15.79
CA GLY A 116 -17.78 14.65 15.30
C GLY A 116 -17.11 13.35 15.76
N THR A 117 -17.69 12.20 15.39
CA THR A 117 -17.09 10.88 15.66
C THR A 117 -17.09 9.99 14.42
N PRO A 118 -16.21 8.96 14.36
CA PRO A 118 -16.24 7.96 13.29
C PRO A 118 -17.60 7.25 13.16
N GLU A 119 -18.30 7.00 14.27
CA GLU A 119 -19.61 6.35 14.28
C GLU A 119 -20.67 7.22 13.58
N GLN A 120 -20.64 8.54 13.80
CA GLN A 120 -21.54 9.47 13.10
C GLN A 120 -21.30 9.46 11.59
N ILE A 121 -20.03 9.38 11.16
CA ILE A 121 -19.68 9.24 9.74
C ILE A 121 -20.23 7.93 9.16
N VAL A 122 -20.12 6.83 9.90
CA VAL A 122 -20.69 5.54 9.48
C VAL A 122 -22.22 5.61 9.34
N GLU A 123 -22.92 6.31 10.24
CA GLU A 123 -24.37 6.52 10.10
C GLU A 123 -24.72 7.38 8.88
N ILE A 124 -23.95 8.45 8.60
CA ILE A 124 -24.12 9.26 7.38
C ILE A 124 -23.98 8.40 6.12
N PHE A 125 -23.00 7.50 6.09
CA PHE A 125 -22.83 6.58 4.96
C PHE A 125 -24.02 5.63 4.79
N LYS A 126 -24.61 5.14 5.90
CA LYS A 126 -25.84 4.32 5.82
C LYS A 126 -27.03 5.11 5.28
N ASP A 127 -27.11 6.40 5.57
CA ASP A 127 -28.16 7.24 5.00
C ASP A 127 -27.91 7.52 3.51
N TRP A 128 -26.65 7.69 3.09
CA TRP A 128 -26.28 7.81 1.69
C TRP A 128 -26.63 6.57 0.88
N THR A 129 -26.44 5.35 1.42
CA THR A 129 -26.82 4.12 0.72
C THR A 129 -28.34 3.99 0.51
N ARG A 130 -29.15 4.60 1.39
CA ARG A 130 -30.62 4.61 1.30
C ARG A 130 -31.18 5.73 0.43
N SER A 131 -30.37 6.75 0.14
CA SER A 131 -30.78 7.91 -0.68
C SER A 131 -30.75 7.59 -2.18
N ASP A 132 -31.47 8.36 -3.00
CA ASP A 132 -31.40 8.27 -4.47
C ASP A 132 -30.23 9.06 -5.07
N SER A 133 -29.23 9.42 -4.26
CA SER A 133 -28.06 10.17 -4.70
C SER A 133 -27.21 9.35 -5.68
N ASP A 134 -26.77 10.02 -6.76
CA ASP A 134 -25.73 9.54 -7.66
C ASP A 134 -24.38 10.07 -7.18
N PHE A 135 -23.43 9.15 -6.98
CA PHE A 135 -22.08 9.45 -6.53
C PHE A 135 -21.03 9.26 -7.63
N SER A 136 -21.47 9.15 -8.90
CA SER A 136 -20.60 9.18 -10.06
C SER A 136 -19.62 10.36 -9.99
N SER A 137 -18.36 10.13 -10.35
CA SER A 137 -17.28 11.11 -10.24
C SER A 137 -17.05 11.70 -8.83
N THR A 138 -17.52 11.02 -7.78
CA THR A 138 -17.17 11.31 -6.39
C THR A 138 -16.14 10.32 -5.87
N VAL A 139 -15.05 10.82 -5.28
CA VAL A 139 -14.01 10.00 -4.65
C VAL A 139 -14.07 10.20 -3.14
N LEU A 140 -14.23 9.12 -2.39
CA LEU A 140 -14.17 9.09 -0.94
C LEU A 140 -12.84 8.48 -0.49
N ILE A 141 -12.06 9.23 0.28
CA ILE A 141 -10.80 8.76 0.89
C ILE A 141 -10.96 8.64 2.40
N LEU A 142 -10.69 7.46 2.96
CA LEU A 142 -10.73 7.18 4.39
C LEU A 142 -9.32 6.94 4.95
N ASP A 143 -8.77 7.89 5.69
CA ASP A 143 -7.44 7.80 6.32
C ASP A 143 -7.55 7.89 7.85
N THR A 144 -7.61 6.80 8.61
CA THR A 144 -7.34 5.38 8.26
C THR A 144 -8.54 4.50 8.60
N LEU A 145 -8.66 3.36 7.91
CA LEU A 145 -9.79 2.43 7.95
C LEU A 145 -10.09 1.90 9.37
N LYS A 146 -9.07 1.65 10.19
CA LYS A 146 -9.24 1.13 11.57
C LYS A 146 -10.04 2.04 12.49
N LYS A 147 -10.23 3.32 12.12
CA LYS A 147 -11.04 4.28 12.88
C LYS A 147 -12.53 4.07 12.67
N PHE A 148 -12.93 3.44 11.57
CA PHE A 148 -14.34 3.26 11.19
C PHE A 148 -14.85 1.84 11.42
N THR A 149 -13.94 0.86 11.54
CA THR A 149 -14.29 -0.52 11.84
C THR A 149 -13.15 -1.24 12.56
N ASP A 150 -13.51 -2.20 13.41
CA ASP A 150 -12.55 -3.17 13.95
C ASP A 150 -12.12 -4.14 12.84
N MET A 151 -10.86 -4.02 12.42
CA MET A 151 -10.26 -4.81 11.35
C MET A 151 -9.99 -6.26 11.73
N MET A 152 -10.05 -6.60 13.04
CA MET A 152 -9.85 -7.96 13.55
C MET A 152 -11.17 -8.73 13.67
N SER A 153 -12.29 -8.01 13.74
CA SER A 153 -13.63 -8.61 13.76
C SER A 153 -14.16 -8.81 12.35
N LYS A 154 -14.27 -10.08 11.92
CA LYS A 154 -14.90 -10.44 10.64
C LYS A 154 -16.31 -9.87 10.49
N ASN A 155 -17.07 -9.83 11.58
CA ASN A 155 -18.46 -9.38 11.56
C ASN A 155 -18.55 -7.85 11.41
N HIS A 156 -17.72 -7.10 12.16
CA HIS A 156 -17.73 -5.64 12.07
C HIS A 156 -17.17 -5.16 10.73
N GLY A 157 -16.03 -5.73 10.29
CA GLY A 157 -15.43 -5.43 8.99
C GLY A 157 -16.41 -5.64 7.84
N LYS A 158 -17.05 -6.82 7.75
CA LYS A 158 -18.05 -7.11 6.71
C LYS A 158 -19.21 -6.13 6.68
N GLY A 159 -19.72 -5.76 7.86
CA GLY A 159 -20.81 -4.79 7.96
C GLY A 159 -20.43 -3.45 7.35
N PHE A 160 -19.23 -2.94 7.67
CA PHE A 160 -18.75 -1.69 7.13
C PHE A 160 -18.40 -1.77 5.63
N TYR A 161 -17.73 -2.83 5.19
CA TYR A 161 -17.37 -3.01 3.78
C TYR A 161 -18.61 -3.15 2.88
N SER A 162 -19.69 -3.73 3.39
CA SER A 162 -20.98 -3.79 2.69
C SER A 162 -21.59 -2.40 2.47
N ILE A 163 -21.44 -1.48 3.43
CA ILE A 163 -21.87 -0.08 3.29
C ILE A 163 -21.06 0.59 2.17
N LEU A 164 -19.73 0.48 2.20
CA LEU A 164 -18.85 1.04 1.17
C LEU A 164 -19.16 0.46 -0.22
N ARG A 165 -19.36 -0.86 -0.31
CA ARG A 165 -19.77 -1.53 -1.54
C ARG A 165 -21.10 -0.99 -2.07
N SER A 166 -22.06 -0.71 -1.20
CA SER A 166 -23.34 -0.11 -1.59
C SER A 166 -23.17 1.32 -2.13
N LEU A 167 -22.18 2.08 -1.64
CA LEU A 167 -21.83 3.39 -2.20
C LEU A 167 -21.16 3.26 -3.58
N THR A 168 -20.27 2.28 -3.76
CA THR A 168 -19.66 2.03 -5.09
C THR A 168 -20.70 1.63 -6.14
N ALA A 169 -21.74 0.88 -5.75
CA ALA A 169 -22.86 0.55 -6.65
C ALA A 169 -23.67 1.79 -7.09
N LYS A 170 -23.51 2.92 -6.40
CA LYS A 170 -24.07 4.24 -6.75
C LYS A 170 -23.06 5.14 -7.47
N GLY A 171 -21.95 4.58 -7.97
CA GLY A 171 -20.93 5.30 -8.75
C GLY A 171 -19.77 5.90 -7.95
N MET A 172 -19.76 5.79 -6.61
CA MET A 172 -18.67 6.33 -5.79
C MET A 172 -17.38 5.54 -6.00
N THR A 173 -16.25 6.24 -6.06
CA THR A 173 -14.91 5.62 -5.94
C THR A 173 -14.47 5.68 -4.49
N VAL A 174 -14.05 4.56 -3.89
CA VAL A 174 -13.69 4.49 -2.47
C VAL A 174 -12.24 4.06 -2.29
N ILE A 175 -11.47 4.86 -1.57
CA ILE A 175 -10.06 4.59 -1.24
C ILE A 175 -9.93 4.52 0.28
N CYS A 176 -9.51 3.37 0.80
CA CYS A 176 -9.26 3.19 2.24
C CYS A 176 -7.76 3.08 2.50
N LEU A 177 -7.25 3.84 3.46
CA LEU A 177 -5.89 3.63 3.96
C LEU A 177 -5.89 2.65 5.12
N ALA A 178 -4.96 1.73 5.10
CA ALA A 178 -4.77 0.75 6.17
C ALA A 178 -3.29 0.64 6.53
N HIS A 179 -3.04 0.10 7.72
CA HIS A 179 -1.67 -0.21 8.12
C HIS A 179 -1.28 -1.62 7.68
N THR A 180 0.01 -1.84 7.54
CA THR A 180 0.59 -3.17 7.51
C THR A 180 1.03 -3.58 8.91
N ASN A 181 1.14 -4.88 9.16
CA ASN A 181 1.77 -5.43 10.34
C ASN A 181 3.20 -4.91 10.51
N LYS A 182 3.69 -4.92 11.77
CA LYS A 182 5.06 -4.54 12.10
C LYS A 182 6.10 -5.47 11.46
N TYR A 183 5.76 -6.76 11.39
CA TYR A 183 6.60 -7.79 10.80
C TYR A 183 6.16 -8.09 9.38
N ASP A 184 7.15 -8.20 8.51
CA ASP A 184 6.95 -8.64 7.13
C ASP A 184 6.73 -10.15 7.09
N GLY A 185 6.16 -10.63 5.99
CA GLY A 185 6.01 -12.05 5.70
C GLY A 185 7.35 -12.77 5.57
N GLN A 186 7.30 -14.10 5.46
CA GLN A 186 8.51 -14.92 5.27
C GLN A 186 9.25 -14.60 3.95
N ASP A 187 8.53 -14.08 2.97
CA ASP A 187 9.04 -13.58 1.69
C ASP A 187 9.56 -12.13 1.76
N GLY A 188 9.54 -11.53 2.95
CA GLY A 188 9.94 -10.15 3.20
C GLY A 188 8.95 -9.10 2.69
N LYS A 189 7.76 -9.50 2.24
CA LYS A 189 6.71 -8.57 1.80
C LYS A 189 5.90 -8.03 2.99
N PRO A 190 5.40 -6.79 2.90
CA PRO A 190 4.46 -6.29 3.90
C PRO A 190 3.18 -7.14 3.91
N VAL A 191 2.57 -7.27 5.08
CA VAL A 191 1.28 -7.96 5.27
C VAL A 191 0.30 -6.95 5.84
N PHE A 192 -0.86 -6.78 5.22
CA PHE A 192 -1.89 -5.86 5.74
C PHE A 192 -2.33 -6.25 7.17
N GLU A 193 -2.69 -5.25 7.98
CA GLU A 193 -3.32 -5.47 9.28
C GLU A 193 -4.79 -5.86 9.10
N GLY A 194 -5.26 -6.84 9.86
CA GLY A 194 -6.64 -7.31 9.84
C GLY A 194 -6.80 -8.75 9.36
N VAL A 195 -8.04 -9.10 9.01
CA VAL A 195 -8.42 -10.46 8.57
C VAL A 195 -8.61 -10.52 7.05
N GLY A 196 -8.58 -11.74 6.49
CA GLY A 196 -8.68 -11.97 5.04
C GLY A 196 -9.91 -11.37 4.35
N ASP A 197 -10.98 -11.08 5.09
CA ASP A 197 -12.16 -10.39 4.58
C ASP A 197 -11.82 -8.99 4.02
N LEU A 198 -10.83 -8.27 4.58
CA LEU A 198 -10.34 -7.02 4.00
C LEU A 198 -9.88 -7.22 2.55
N ARG A 199 -8.97 -8.18 2.33
CA ARG A 199 -8.50 -8.49 0.98
C ARG A 199 -9.62 -9.00 0.08
N ASN A 200 -10.58 -9.76 0.60
CA ASN A 200 -11.61 -10.39 -0.21
C ASN A 200 -12.70 -9.41 -0.66
N ASP A 201 -13.10 -8.49 0.21
CA ASP A 201 -14.22 -7.57 -0.04
C ASP A 201 -13.81 -6.32 -0.81
N PHE A 202 -12.52 -5.94 -0.83
CA PHE A 202 -12.00 -4.86 -1.68
C PHE A 202 -11.73 -5.33 -3.10
N ASP A 203 -11.87 -4.47 -4.09
CA ASP A 203 -11.58 -4.80 -5.49
C ASP A 203 -10.06 -4.84 -5.73
N GLU A 204 -9.34 -3.85 -5.18
CA GLU A 204 -7.89 -3.73 -5.24
C GLU A 204 -7.26 -3.69 -3.83
N LEU A 205 -6.10 -4.33 -3.69
CA LEU A 205 -5.20 -4.18 -2.54
C LEU A 205 -3.81 -3.83 -3.06
N VAL A 206 -3.31 -2.68 -2.63
CA VAL A 206 -1.99 -2.16 -3.03
C VAL A 206 -1.20 -1.81 -1.79
N TYR A 207 0.05 -2.27 -1.73
CA TYR A 207 0.98 -1.85 -0.68
C TYR A 207 1.78 -0.63 -1.11
N LEU A 208 2.10 0.26 -0.16
CA LEU A 208 3.12 1.29 -0.32
C LEU A 208 4.37 0.85 0.43
N VAL A 209 5.48 0.75 -0.29
CA VAL A 209 6.78 0.32 0.23
C VAL A 209 7.75 1.51 0.20
N PRO A 210 7.93 2.22 1.32
CA PRO A 210 8.82 3.38 1.41
C PRO A 210 10.27 2.97 1.67
N VAL A 211 11.21 3.70 1.07
CA VAL A 211 12.65 3.68 1.36
C VAL A 211 13.10 5.12 1.60
N LYS A 212 13.84 5.33 2.70
CA LYS A 212 14.46 6.62 2.97
C LYS A 212 15.80 6.68 2.24
N ASN A 213 16.02 7.79 1.56
CA ASN A 213 17.27 8.09 0.86
C ASN A 213 18.20 8.91 1.76
N ASP A 214 19.50 8.87 1.45
CA ASP A 214 20.53 9.56 2.25
C ASP A 214 20.37 11.09 2.22
N ASP A 215 19.81 11.62 1.14
CA ASP A 215 19.49 13.04 0.99
C ASP A 215 18.29 13.49 1.85
N GLY A 216 17.60 12.56 2.51
CA GLY A 216 16.44 12.77 3.36
C GLY A 216 15.10 12.77 2.62
N THR A 217 15.08 12.48 1.32
CA THR A 217 13.85 12.20 0.57
C THR A 217 13.35 10.78 0.86
N ILE A 218 12.12 10.48 0.45
CA ILE A 218 11.52 9.15 0.57
C ILE A 218 11.06 8.69 -0.80
N THR A 219 11.61 7.58 -1.29
CA THR A 219 11.07 6.89 -2.46
C THR A 219 10.00 5.90 -2.02
N ILE A 220 8.80 5.97 -2.59
CA ILE A 220 7.69 5.06 -2.30
C ILE A 220 7.30 4.36 -3.58
N SER A 221 7.24 3.03 -3.56
CA SER A 221 6.70 2.27 -4.68
C SER A 221 5.46 1.51 -4.27
N THR A 222 4.55 1.36 -5.22
CA THR A 222 3.41 0.47 -5.05
C THR A 222 3.85 -0.98 -5.23
N LEU A 223 3.13 -1.89 -4.57
CA LEU A 223 3.20 -3.32 -4.82
C LEU A 223 1.77 -3.86 -4.82
N ILE A 224 1.28 -4.22 -6.00
CA ILE A 224 -0.09 -4.74 -6.17
C ILE A 224 -0.17 -6.18 -5.65
N ASP A 225 -1.13 -6.44 -4.76
CA ASP A 225 -1.38 -7.76 -4.18
C ASP A 225 -2.69 -8.39 -4.68
N LYS A 226 -3.71 -7.55 -4.90
CA LYS A 226 -4.98 -7.93 -5.51
C LYS A 226 -5.41 -6.85 -6.47
N SER A 227 -5.94 -7.26 -7.62
CA SER A 227 -6.58 -6.34 -8.55
C SER A 227 -7.73 -7.02 -9.31
N ARG A 228 -8.77 -6.24 -9.61
CA ARG A 228 -9.83 -6.60 -10.58
C ARG A 228 -9.70 -5.86 -11.92
N ALA A 229 -8.73 -4.96 -12.04
CA ALA A 229 -8.40 -4.22 -13.25
C ALA A 229 -6.90 -4.37 -13.62
N ALA A 230 -6.48 -3.84 -14.76
CA ALA A 230 -5.08 -3.85 -15.18
C ALA A 230 -4.27 -2.71 -14.53
N LEU A 231 -4.01 -2.80 -13.22
CA LEU A 231 -3.16 -1.84 -12.50
C LEU A 231 -1.70 -1.94 -12.94
N LYS A 232 -0.95 -0.84 -12.80
CA LYS A 232 0.51 -0.82 -12.97
C LYS A 232 1.18 -0.23 -11.75
N ASP A 233 2.29 -0.86 -11.34
CA ASP A 233 3.06 -0.33 -10.24
C ASP A 233 3.68 1.03 -10.58
N GLN A 234 3.60 1.96 -9.63
CA GLN A 234 4.10 3.32 -9.73
C GLN A 234 5.15 3.56 -8.63
N SER A 235 6.02 4.54 -8.87
CA SER A 235 6.99 4.98 -7.88
C SER A 235 6.96 6.49 -7.75
N PHE A 236 7.07 6.98 -6.53
CA PHE A 236 6.97 8.38 -6.18
C PHE A 236 8.17 8.78 -5.35
N LEU A 237 8.58 10.04 -5.48
CA LEU A 237 9.55 10.68 -4.60
C LEU A 237 8.82 11.71 -3.74
N ILE A 238 8.99 11.61 -2.43
CA ILE A 238 8.54 12.61 -1.46
C ILE A 238 9.74 13.42 -1.00
N SER A 239 9.69 14.74 -1.23
CA SER A 239 10.70 15.69 -0.78
C SER A 239 10.62 15.94 0.73
N LYS A 240 11.63 16.61 1.30
CA LYS A 240 11.62 17.04 2.71
C LYS A 240 10.46 17.98 3.04
N ASP A 241 10.02 18.74 2.04
CA ASP A 241 8.92 19.69 2.13
C ASP A 241 7.55 19.04 1.86
N ARG A 242 7.51 17.70 1.80
CA ARG A 242 6.32 16.87 1.56
C ARG A 242 5.72 17.02 0.17
N GLU A 243 6.49 17.54 -0.79
CA GLU A 243 6.09 17.56 -2.20
C GLU A 243 6.25 16.16 -2.78
N VAL A 244 5.26 15.73 -3.55
CA VAL A 244 5.23 14.41 -4.18
C VAL A 244 5.44 14.57 -5.68
N SER A 245 6.29 13.73 -6.26
CA SER A 245 6.50 13.66 -7.69
C SER A 245 6.49 12.22 -8.17
N LEU A 246 5.88 11.96 -9.32
CA LEU A 246 5.90 10.66 -9.98
C LEU A 246 7.28 10.43 -10.62
N LEU A 247 7.85 9.25 -10.39
CA LEU A 247 9.10 8.84 -11.03
C LEU A 247 8.82 8.24 -12.42
N PRO A 248 9.71 8.46 -13.40
CA PRO A 248 9.49 8.01 -14.78
C PRO A 248 9.57 6.48 -14.93
N ASN A 249 10.23 5.79 -13.99
CA ASN A 249 10.34 4.34 -13.98
C ASN A 249 10.04 3.82 -12.57
N HIS A 250 9.46 2.63 -12.51
CA HIS A 250 9.25 1.93 -11.25
C HIS A 250 10.60 1.58 -10.60
N VAL A 251 10.70 1.82 -9.29
CA VAL A 251 11.84 1.51 -8.43
C VAL A 251 11.46 0.36 -7.52
N ASP A 252 12.24 -0.72 -7.49
CA ASP A 252 12.01 -1.84 -6.57
C ASP A 252 12.45 -1.47 -5.14
N THR A 253 11.59 -0.74 -4.44
CA THR A 253 11.84 -0.32 -3.05
C THR A 253 11.78 -1.47 -2.07
N LEU A 254 11.16 -2.60 -2.43
CA LEU A 254 11.15 -3.81 -1.61
C LEU A 254 12.57 -4.38 -1.49
N SER A 255 13.22 -4.61 -2.64
CA SER A 255 14.60 -5.10 -2.67
C SER A 255 15.57 -4.11 -2.00
N LEU A 256 15.37 -2.81 -2.19
CA LEU A 256 16.17 -1.77 -1.54
C LEU A 256 15.99 -1.78 -0.01
N ALA A 257 14.76 -1.85 0.49
CA ALA A 257 14.50 -1.90 1.93
C ALA A 257 15.11 -3.15 2.58
N GLN A 258 15.01 -4.31 1.93
CA GLN A 258 15.63 -5.56 2.39
C GLN A 258 17.15 -5.46 2.39
N TYR A 259 17.74 -4.82 1.38
CA TYR A 259 19.17 -4.56 1.31
C TYR A 259 19.66 -3.64 2.43
N GLN A 260 18.98 -2.50 2.66
CA GLN A 260 19.32 -1.57 3.74
C GLN A 260 19.25 -2.23 5.13
N LYS A 261 18.20 -3.03 5.37
CA LYS A 261 18.09 -3.82 6.60
C LYS A 261 19.25 -4.79 6.76
N SER A 262 19.61 -5.50 5.69
CA SER A 262 20.74 -6.43 5.68
C SER A 262 22.06 -5.72 5.99
N LEU A 263 22.28 -4.53 5.42
CA LEU A 263 23.50 -3.75 5.67
C LEU A 263 23.68 -3.40 7.15
N VAL A 264 22.59 -3.03 7.83
CA VAL A 264 22.62 -2.73 9.27
C VAL A 264 22.89 -3.99 10.09
N GLU A 265 22.24 -5.11 9.76
CA GLU A 265 22.42 -6.40 10.45
C GLU A 265 23.83 -7.00 10.25
N ASP A 266 24.45 -6.73 9.12
CA ASP A 266 25.76 -7.26 8.72
C ASP A 266 26.91 -6.26 8.95
N ALA A 267 26.65 -5.08 9.51
CA ALA A 267 27.61 -3.96 9.56
C ALA A 267 28.94 -4.32 10.24
N ASP A 268 28.89 -5.08 11.33
CA ASP A 268 30.05 -5.55 12.07
C ASP A 268 30.90 -6.53 11.24
N VAL A 269 30.24 -7.51 10.60
CA VAL A 269 30.89 -8.49 9.72
C VAL A 269 31.48 -7.82 8.48
N ILE A 270 30.77 -6.86 7.88
CA ILE A 270 31.27 -6.08 6.74
C ILE A 270 32.52 -5.30 7.14
N GLY A 271 32.51 -4.64 8.30
CA GLY A 271 33.67 -3.92 8.84
C GLY A 271 34.88 -4.83 8.99
N PHE A 272 34.70 -5.98 9.63
CA PHE A 272 35.73 -7.01 9.76
C PHE A 272 36.28 -7.45 8.39
N ILE A 273 35.41 -7.80 7.44
CA ILE A 273 35.85 -8.25 6.11
C ILE A 273 36.67 -7.15 5.40
N LEU A 274 36.20 -5.91 5.41
CA LEU A 274 36.87 -4.79 4.73
C LEU A 274 38.26 -4.51 5.28
N GLU A 275 38.45 -4.61 6.60
CA GLU A 275 39.76 -4.48 7.25
C GLU A 275 40.73 -5.56 6.78
N LYS A 276 40.24 -6.79 6.60
CA LYS A 276 41.09 -7.97 6.38
C LYS A 276 41.39 -8.28 4.91
N ILE A 277 40.70 -7.66 3.94
CA ILE A 277 40.87 -7.98 2.49
C ILE A 277 41.59 -6.91 1.64
N LYS A 278 42.17 -5.84 2.21
CA LYS A 278 43.05 -4.90 1.46
C LYS A 278 44.51 -5.20 1.76
N PRO A 279 45.44 -5.35 0.80
CA PRO A 279 45.36 -5.60 -0.65
C PRO A 279 45.41 -7.10 -1.03
N ILE A 280 45.29 -8.01 -0.05
CA ILE A 280 45.41 -9.46 -0.25
C ILE A 280 44.01 -10.04 -0.38
N SER A 281 43.72 -10.68 -1.52
CA SER A 281 42.49 -11.42 -1.69
C SER A 281 42.47 -12.63 -0.75
N ARG A 282 41.47 -12.75 0.12
CA ARG A 282 41.33 -13.84 1.09
C ARG A 282 40.11 -14.71 0.77
N SER A 283 40.23 -16.00 1.03
CA SER A 283 39.12 -16.96 1.02
C SER A 283 38.31 -16.88 2.31
N VAL A 284 37.10 -17.43 2.28
CA VAL A 284 36.25 -17.59 3.45
C VAL A 284 36.98 -18.35 4.57
N THR A 285 37.73 -19.40 4.23
CA THR A 285 38.46 -20.22 5.20
C THR A 285 39.51 -19.39 5.94
N GLU A 286 40.27 -18.55 5.22
CA GLU A 286 41.27 -17.66 5.81
C GLU A 286 40.58 -16.63 6.73
N LEU A 287 39.50 -15.99 6.28
CA LEU A 287 38.74 -15.02 7.08
C LEU A 287 38.15 -15.65 8.35
N HIS A 288 37.67 -16.89 8.26
CA HIS A 288 37.16 -17.63 9.40
C HIS A 288 38.26 -17.89 10.43
N ALA A 289 39.43 -18.38 10.01
CA ALA A 289 40.56 -18.60 10.92
C ALA A 289 40.96 -17.33 11.67
N ILE A 290 41.09 -16.21 10.95
CA ILE A 290 41.39 -14.89 11.53
C ILE A 290 40.32 -14.47 12.55
N SER A 291 39.03 -14.69 12.24
CA SER A 291 37.96 -14.32 13.16
C SER A 291 38.01 -15.09 14.49
N GLN A 292 38.48 -16.34 14.48
CA GLN A 292 38.64 -17.14 15.69
C GLN A 292 39.87 -16.70 16.49
N GLU A 293 40.97 -16.36 15.82
CA GLU A 293 42.19 -15.86 16.46
C GLU A 293 41.98 -14.50 17.16
N GLU A 294 41.22 -13.58 16.53
CA GLU A 294 40.97 -12.23 17.05
C GLU A 294 39.79 -12.16 18.05
N SER A 295 39.26 -13.29 18.51
CA SER A 295 38.12 -13.37 19.45
C SER A 295 36.82 -12.70 18.97
N THR A 296 36.67 -12.42 17.67
CA THR A 296 35.39 -11.95 17.08
C THR A 296 34.43 -13.12 16.85
N GLY A 297 34.96 -14.32 16.55
CA GLY A 297 34.23 -15.58 16.65
C GLY A 297 33.17 -15.84 15.58
N TYR A 298 33.22 -15.19 14.41
CA TYR A 298 32.20 -15.38 13.36
C TYR A 298 32.19 -16.82 12.82
N SER A 299 30.99 -17.39 12.65
CA SER A 299 30.85 -18.69 12.00
C SER A 299 31.15 -18.61 10.51
N ARG A 300 31.72 -19.68 9.94
CA ARG A 300 31.98 -19.77 8.49
C ARG A 300 30.73 -19.51 7.65
N LYS A 301 29.58 -20.07 8.05
CA LYS A 301 28.30 -19.89 7.35
C LYS A 301 27.87 -18.42 7.30
N ARG A 302 28.08 -17.66 8.39
CA ARG A 302 27.76 -16.22 8.43
C ARG A 302 28.67 -15.42 7.49
N LEU A 303 29.98 -15.70 7.53
CA LEU A 303 30.94 -15.08 6.61
C LEU A 303 30.60 -15.37 5.14
N GLU A 304 30.29 -16.62 4.79
CA GLU A 304 29.88 -16.99 3.43
C GLU A 304 28.61 -16.27 2.98
N GLY A 305 27.61 -16.17 3.86
CA GLY A 305 26.37 -15.47 3.58
C GLY A 305 26.59 -13.99 3.29
N VAL A 306 27.38 -13.30 4.12
CA VAL A 306 27.72 -11.88 3.93
C VAL A 306 28.55 -11.71 2.65
N LEU A 307 29.61 -12.50 2.46
CA LEU A 307 30.48 -12.44 1.28
C LEU A 307 29.70 -12.63 -0.03
N LYS A 308 28.76 -13.57 -0.09
CA LYS A 308 27.92 -13.77 -1.27
C LYS A 308 26.93 -12.63 -1.49
N ARG A 309 26.39 -12.05 -0.41
CA ARG A 309 25.38 -10.98 -0.49
C ARG A 309 25.94 -9.69 -1.05
N TYR A 310 27.17 -9.31 -0.70
CA TYR A 310 27.77 -8.02 -1.12
C TYR A 310 28.90 -8.15 -2.16
N CYS A 311 29.00 -9.28 -2.86
CA CYS A 311 29.98 -9.42 -3.94
C CYS A 311 29.47 -8.85 -5.28
N SER A 312 30.42 -8.45 -6.14
CA SER A 312 30.13 -8.05 -7.53
C SER A 312 29.31 -9.13 -8.25
N GLY A 313 28.13 -8.78 -8.75
CA GLY A 313 27.21 -9.67 -9.47
C GLY A 313 25.95 -10.08 -8.71
N ASN A 314 25.94 -9.94 -7.37
CA ASN A 314 24.77 -10.26 -6.54
C ASN A 314 24.14 -9.03 -5.87
N CYS A 315 24.79 -7.86 -5.96
CA CYS A 315 24.37 -6.63 -5.29
C CYS A 315 24.68 -5.43 -6.17
N HIS A 316 23.79 -4.42 -6.11
CA HIS A 316 23.91 -3.16 -6.84
C HIS A 316 24.99 -2.22 -6.29
N ASP A 317 25.33 -2.36 -5.00
CA ASP A 317 26.45 -1.65 -4.35
C ASP A 317 27.42 -2.67 -3.73
N PRO A 318 28.19 -3.38 -4.56
CA PRO A 318 29.08 -4.44 -4.08
C PRO A 318 30.22 -3.84 -3.24
N LYS A 319 30.64 -4.55 -2.19
CA LYS A 319 31.73 -4.15 -1.30
C LYS A 319 33.06 -4.84 -1.64
N TRP A 320 33.01 -5.94 -2.39
CA TRP A 320 34.18 -6.70 -2.82
C TRP A 320 33.94 -7.45 -4.14
N LEU A 321 35.04 -7.83 -4.79
CA LEU A 321 35.06 -8.71 -5.94
C LEU A 321 35.16 -10.17 -5.52
N ALA A 322 34.50 -11.06 -6.25
CA ALA A 322 34.71 -12.49 -6.17
C ALA A 322 35.60 -12.95 -7.33
N MET A 323 36.76 -13.54 -7.02
CA MET A 323 37.73 -14.02 -8.01
C MET A 323 37.95 -15.52 -7.83
N ALA A 324 38.06 -16.25 -8.94
CA ALA A 324 38.46 -17.66 -8.88
C ALA A 324 39.88 -17.77 -8.29
N ALA A 325 40.06 -18.66 -7.31
CA ALA A 325 41.37 -18.93 -6.75
C ALA A 325 42.22 -19.74 -7.75
N PRO A 326 43.56 -19.60 -7.73
CA PRO A 326 44.45 -20.35 -8.63
C PRO A 326 44.36 -21.88 -8.52
N THR A 327 43.92 -22.39 -7.37
CA THR A 327 43.79 -23.83 -7.09
C THR A 327 42.32 -24.25 -6.96
N TYR A 328 41.65 -23.85 -5.87
CA TYR A 328 40.24 -24.18 -5.63
C TYR A 328 39.54 -23.09 -4.79
N GLY A 329 38.29 -22.78 -5.16
CA GLY A 329 37.43 -21.87 -4.42
C GLY A 329 37.44 -20.42 -4.93
N ILE A 330 36.86 -19.53 -4.14
CA ILE A 330 36.71 -18.11 -4.44
C ILE A 330 37.51 -17.30 -3.42
N LYS A 331 38.29 -16.34 -3.92
CA LYS A 331 38.94 -15.31 -3.10
C LYS A 331 38.21 -13.99 -3.28
N TYR A 332 38.09 -13.25 -2.18
CA TYR A 332 37.44 -11.95 -2.15
C TYR A 332 38.47 -10.85 -1.98
N GLY A 333 38.35 -9.79 -2.79
CA GLY A 333 39.26 -8.65 -2.78
C GLY A 333 38.50 -7.34 -2.84
N ASN A 334 39.11 -6.26 -2.37
CA ASN A 334 38.47 -4.96 -2.45
C ASN A 334 38.25 -4.49 -3.88
N ILE A 335 37.18 -3.73 -4.09
CA ILE A 335 36.90 -3.10 -5.37
C ILE A 335 37.81 -1.89 -5.53
N ASN A 336 38.55 -1.84 -6.63
CA ASN A 336 39.30 -0.65 -7.03
C ASN A 336 38.32 0.51 -7.31
N PRO A 337 38.56 1.73 -6.79
CA PRO A 337 37.78 2.93 -7.10
C PRO A 337 37.39 3.09 -8.58
N ASP A 338 38.29 2.82 -9.52
CA ASP A 338 38.03 2.94 -10.97
C ASP A 338 36.99 1.91 -11.46
N TYR A 339 37.01 0.71 -10.88
CA TYR A 339 36.05 -0.35 -11.18
C TYR A 339 34.69 -0.11 -10.51
N ALA A 340 34.67 0.52 -9.33
CA ALA A 340 33.44 0.95 -8.67
C ALA A 340 32.67 1.97 -9.53
N ALA A 341 33.37 2.92 -10.16
CA ALA A 341 32.75 3.90 -11.06
C ALA A 341 32.13 3.24 -12.30
N LYS A 342 32.82 2.24 -12.88
CA LYS A 342 32.32 1.47 -14.03
C LYS A 342 31.04 0.68 -13.68
N LEU A 343 31.04 -0.03 -12.54
CA LEU A 343 29.87 -0.77 -12.05
C LEU A 343 28.66 0.15 -11.82
N LYS A 344 28.86 1.34 -11.24
CA LYS A 344 27.78 2.32 -11.05
C LYS A 344 27.17 2.79 -12.37
N SER A 345 27.98 2.98 -13.42
CA SER A 345 27.50 3.36 -14.75
C SER A 345 26.73 2.25 -15.46
N GLU A 346 27.17 0.99 -15.31
CA GLU A 346 26.55 -0.18 -15.96
C GLU A 346 25.23 -0.58 -15.29
N TRP A 347 25.03 -0.25 -14.01
CA TRP A 347 23.82 -0.57 -13.23
C TRP A 347 22.79 0.57 -13.17
N GLY A 348 23.03 1.69 -13.89
CA GLY A 348 22.01 2.74 -14.10
C GLY A 348 21.71 3.64 -12.91
N LEU A 349 22.58 3.72 -11.90
CA LEU A 349 22.41 4.63 -10.77
C LEU A 349 22.94 6.02 -11.15
N LYS A 350 22.04 6.96 -11.49
CA LYS A 350 22.36 8.39 -11.42
C LYS A 350 22.39 8.79 -9.94
N VAL A 351 23.49 9.44 -9.54
CA VAL A 351 23.62 10.12 -8.25
C VAL A 351 22.54 11.18 -8.10
#